data_AF-V5U2E2-F1
#
_entry.id   AF-V5U2E2-F1
#
_cell.length_a   1.000
_cell.length_b   1.000
_cell.length_c   1.000
_cell.angle_alpha   90.00
_cell.angle_beta   90.00
_cell.angle_gamma   90.00
#
_symmetry.space_group_name_H-M   'P 1'
#
loop_
_entity.id
_entity.type
_entity.pdbx_description
1 polymer ?
#
loop_
_entity_poly.entity_id
_entity_poly.type
_entity_poly.pdbx_seq_one_letter_code
_entity_poly.pdbx_strand_id
1 'polypeptide(L)'
;MGKSEKKLIHEKLTYIIKSFNVKKAIFIYTDRRVNHKHLIAGGLSNIILIKETVYDGCFFDLSSIVIMPIFELITFGIEEVLKRNKIHHKQSCYCWIPIYYTNDLAVMVPVIAEGDTPQKAMKGGDAIIINPFNGEVNHTF
;
A
#
# COMPACT_ATOMS: atom_id res chain seq x y z
N MET A 1 -3.23 -10.96 8.69
CA MET A 1 -3.16 -11.76 7.44
C MET A 1 -2.37 -13.03 7.69
N GLY A 2 -2.84 -14.19 7.20
CA GLY A 2 -2.16 -15.48 7.41
C GLY A 2 -0.93 -15.69 6.51
N LYS A 3 -0.01 -16.58 6.91
CA LYS A 3 1.21 -16.89 6.12
C LYS A 3 0.88 -17.48 4.74
N SER A 4 -0.06 -18.43 4.68
CA SER A 4 -0.48 -19.08 3.44
C SER A 4 -1.17 -18.12 2.47
N GLU A 5 -2.06 -17.28 3.00
CA GLU A 5 -2.74 -16.21 2.26
C GLU A 5 -1.70 -15.27 1.61
N LYS A 6 -0.73 -14.78 2.40
CA LYS A 6 0.34 -13.92 1.90
C LYS A 6 1.17 -14.59 0.79
N LYS A 7 1.48 -15.88 0.93
CA LYS A 7 2.27 -16.64 -0.04
C LYS A 7 1.52 -16.75 -1.38
N LEU A 8 0.24 -17.14 -1.36
CA LEU A 8 -0.59 -17.29 -2.56
C LEU A 8 -0.75 -15.96 -3.31
N ILE A 9 -1.00 -14.86 -2.58
CA ILE A 9 -1.09 -13.53 -3.21
C ILE A 9 0.25 -13.15 -3.84
N HIS A 10 1.36 -13.39 -3.15
CA HIS A 10 2.70 -13.08 -3.65
C HIS A 10 3.04 -13.87 -4.92
N GLU A 11 2.73 -15.17 -4.97
CA GLU A 11 2.92 -16.01 -6.17
C GLU A 11 2.10 -15.49 -7.34
N LYS A 12 0.83 -15.14 -7.11
CA LYS A 12 -0.05 -14.52 -8.12
C LYS A 12 0.52 -13.19 -8.64
N LEU A 13 0.97 -12.30 -7.75
CA LEU A 13 1.56 -11.02 -8.14
C LEU A 13 2.84 -11.22 -8.95
N THR A 14 3.70 -12.16 -8.56
CA THR A 14 4.94 -12.46 -9.27
C THR A 14 4.67 -12.96 -10.69
N TYR A 15 3.64 -13.80 -10.87
CA TYR A 15 3.21 -14.23 -12.20
C TYR A 15 2.75 -13.03 -13.04
N ILE A 16 1.86 -12.18 -12.50
CA ILE A 16 1.34 -10.99 -13.19
C ILE A 16 2.48 -10.03 -13.58
N ILE A 17 3.42 -9.77 -12.67
CA ILE A 17 4.57 -8.89 -12.92
C ILE A 17 5.35 -9.34 -14.16
N LYS A 18 5.63 -10.65 -14.25
CA LYS A 18 6.33 -11.25 -15.39
C LYS A 18 5.48 -11.21 -16.67
N SER A 19 4.21 -11.61 -16.59
CA SER A 19 3.33 -11.71 -17.76
C SER A 19 3.05 -10.35 -18.41
N PHE A 20 2.90 -9.29 -17.61
CA PHE A 20 2.60 -7.95 -18.12
C PHE A 20 3.84 -7.07 -18.29
N ASN A 21 5.03 -7.57 -17.93
CA ASN A 21 6.30 -6.83 -17.95
C ASN A 21 6.15 -5.45 -17.28
N VAL A 22 5.80 -5.46 -15.99
CA VAL A 22 5.65 -4.26 -15.14
C VAL A 22 6.74 -4.28 -14.07
N LYS A 23 7.12 -3.11 -13.53
CA LYS A 23 8.15 -3.05 -12.49
C LYS A 23 7.64 -3.55 -11.15
N LYS A 24 6.42 -3.18 -10.77
CA LYS A 24 5.80 -3.59 -9.50
C LYS A 24 4.30 -3.86 -9.67
N ALA A 25 3.73 -4.62 -8.73
CA ALA A 25 2.29 -4.81 -8.62
C ALA A 25 1.85 -4.70 -7.16
N ILE A 26 0.73 -4.02 -6.93
CA ILE A 26 0.18 -3.75 -5.61
C ILE A 26 -1.17 -4.45 -5.51
N PHE A 27 -1.27 -5.43 -4.62
CA PHE A 27 -2.53 -6.02 -4.20
C PHE A 27 -3.10 -5.23 -3.03
N ILE A 28 -4.34 -4.78 -3.14
CA ILE A 28 -5.02 -4.00 -2.09
C ILE A 28 -6.35 -4.66 -1.79
N TYR A 29 -6.57 -5.06 -0.53
CA TYR A 29 -7.89 -5.46 -0.08
C TYR A 29 -8.83 -4.26 -0.04
N THR A 30 -10.04 -4.42 -0.59
CA THR A 30 -11.14 -3.43 -0.54
C THR A 30 -12.23 -3.81 0.45
N ASP A 31 -12.36 -5.12 0.72
CA ASP A 31 -13.08 -5.70 1.86
C ASP A 31 -12.28 -6.94 2.28
N ARG A 32 -12.02 -7.13 3.58
CA ARG A 32 -11.39 -8.35 4.09
C ARG A 32 -12.08 -8.78 5.37
N ARG A 33 -12.53 -10.03 5.39
CA ARG A 33 -13.21 -10.65 6.52
C ARG A 33 -12.41 -11.84 7.01
N VAL A 34 -12.39 -12.02 8.33
CA VAL A 34 -11.73 -13.14 9.00
C VAL A 34 -12.74 -13.84 9.88
N ASN A 35 -12.83 -15.15 9.75
CA ASN A 35 -13.58 -16.01 10.65
C ASN A 35 -12.59 -16.87 11.44
N HIS A 36 -12.34 -16.47 12.69
CA HIS A 36 -11.36 -17.15 13.54
C HIS A 36 -11.82 -18.56 13.93
N LYS A 37 -13.13 -18.79 14.12
CA LYS A 37 -13.69 -20.10 14.46
C LYS A 37 -13.40 -21.17 13.40
N HIS A 38 -13.46 -20.77 12.12
CA HIS A 38 -13.24 -21.68 11.00
C HIS A 38 -11.86 -21.51 10.34
N LEU A 39 -11.01 -20.62 10.88
CA LEU A 39 -9.67 -20.31 10.37
C LEU A 39 -9.65 -19.89 8.89
N ILE A 40 -10.69 -19.19 8.43
CA ILE A 40 -10.85 -18.76 7.04
C ILE A 40 -10.73 -17.25 6.97
N ALA A 41 -10.04 -16.76 5.94
CA ALA A 41 -10.01 -15.36 5.57
C ALA A 41 -10.31 -15.23 4.08
N GLY A 42 -11.06 -14.19 3.72
CA GLY A 42 -11.43 -13.91 2.33
C GLY A 42 -11.89 -12.47 2.18
N GLY A 43 -12.11 -12.04 0.94
CA GLY A 43 -12.45 -10.66 0.69
C GLY A 43 -12.40 -10.27 -0.78
N LEU A 44 -12.67 -9.00 -1.02
CA LEU A 44 -12.54 -8.35 -2.31
C LEU A 44 -11.22 -7.59 -2.37
N SER A 45 -10.61 -7.56 -3.55
CA SER A 45 -9.30 -6.95 -3.74
C SER A 45 -9.12 -6.47 -5.16
N ASN A 46 -8.27 -5.45 -5.31
CA ASN A 46 -7.80 -4.96 -6.60
C ASN A 46 -6.29 -5.10 -6.73
N ILE A 47 -5.82 -5.17 -7.97
CA ILE A 47 -4.39 -5.21 -8.31
C ILE A 47 -4.06 -3.99 -9.17
N ILE A 48 -3.13 -3.16 -8.70
CA ILE A 48 -2.60 -2.02 -9.43
C ILE A 48 -1.25 -2.42 -10.04
N LEU A 49 -1.09 -2.21 -11.33
CA LEU A 49 0.14 -2.51 -12.05
C LEU A 49 0.97 -1.24 -12.23
N ILE A 50 2.24 -1.29 -11.84
CA ILE A 50 3.16 -0.15 -11.88
C ILE A 50 4.20 -0.39 -12.98
N LYS A 51 4.03 0.31 -14.10
CA LYS A 51 4.96 0.26 -15.22
C LYS A 51 6.28 0.96 -14.89
N GLU A 52 6.20 2.15 -14.32
CA GLU A 52 7.35 2.98 -13.99
C GLU A 52 7.29 3.46 -12.54
N THR A 53 8.46 3.58 -11.91
CA THR A 53 8.61 4.07 -10.53
C THR A 53 9.37 5.39 -10.46
N VAL A 54 9.79 5.91 -11.61
CA VAL A 54 10.47 7.20 -11.77
C VAL A 54 9.78 7.95 -12.91
N TYR A 55 9.58 9.24 -12.72
CA TYR A 55 9.13 10.16 -13.75
C TYR A 55 9.73 11.53 -13.50
N ASP A 56 10.40 12.11 -14.51
CA ASP A 56 10.98 13.47 -14.44
C ASP A 56 11.84 13.73 -13.19
N GLY A 57 12.78 12.82 -12.92
CA GLY A 57 13.66 12.90 -11.74
C GLY A 57 12.95 12.73 -10.38
N CYS A 58 11.65 12.41 -10.37
CA CYS A 58 10.88 12.10 -9.19
C CYS A 58 10.70 10.59 -9.05
N PHE A 59 10.99 10.07 -7.86
CA PHE A 59 10.80 8.66 -7.51
C PHE A 59 9.56 8.47 -6.63
N PHE A 60 8.71 7.52 -7.01
CA PHE A 60 7.54 7.10 -6.24
C PHE A 60 7.96 6.01 -5.26
N ASP A 61 8.16 6.36 -3.98
CA ASP A 61 8.66 5.42 -2.98
C ASP A 61 7.56 4.47 -2.46
N LEU A 62 7.27 3.46 -3.28
CA LEU A 62 6.32 2.40 -2.97
C LEU A 62 6.75 1.52 -1.77
N SER A 63 7.97 1.66 -1.25
CA SER A 63 8.41 0.98 -0.03
C SER A 63 7.98 1.69 1.26
N SER A 64 7.54 2.96 1.13
CA SER A 64 7.13 3.84 2.22
C SER A 64 5.64 4.22 2.13
N ILE A 65 4.83 3.32 1.56
CA ILE A 65 3.36 3.48 1.49
C ILE A 65 2.77 3.59 2.89
N VAL A 66 1.83 4.52 3.05
CA VAL A 66 1.04 4.71 4.27
C VAL A 66 -0.44 4.70 3.94
N ILE A 67 -1.26 4.24 4.90
CA ILE A 67 -2.72 4.23 4.79
C ILE A 67 -3.25 5.24 5.80
N MET A 68 -4.07 6.18 5.35
CA MET A 68 -4.54 7.29 6.19
C MET A 68 -6.04 7.54 6.01
N PRO A 69 -6.75 7.96 7.07
CA PRO A 69 -8.15 8.39 6.96
C PRO A 69 -8.29 9.62 6.06
N ILE A 70 -9.19 9.54 5.08
CA ILE A 70 -9.48 10.63 4.14
C ILE A 70 -9.96 11.87 4.88
N PHE A 71 -10.79 11.69 5.91
CA PHE A 71 -11.30 12.81 6.72
C PHE A 71 -10.17 13.59 7.41
N GLU A 72 -9.16 12.89 7.93
CA GLU A 72 -8.00 13.55 8.55
C GLU A 72 -7.15 14.28 7.52
N LEU A 73 -6.94 13.68 6.35
CA LEU A 73 -6.21 14.32 5.24
C LEU A 73 -6.89 15.62 4.81
N ILE A 74 -8.22 15.62 4.70
CA ILE A 74 -9.00 16.81 4.34
C ILE A 74 -8.95 17.87 5.45
N THR A 75 -9.07 17.44 6.71
CA THR A 75 -9.23 18.38 7.84
C THR A 75 -7.91 19.00 8.27
N PHE A 76 -6.84 18.21 8.32
CA PHE A 76 -5.56 18.63 8.91
C PHE A 76 -4.44 18.81 7.88
N GLY A 77 -4.61 18.31 6.66
CA GLY A 77 -3.54 18.26 5.67
C GLY A 77 -2.49 17.19 5.98
N ILE A 78 -1.72 16.80 4.96
CA ILE A 78 -0.83 15.64 5.05
C ILE A 78 0.26 15.75 6.12
N GLU A 79 0.86 16.93 6.28
CA GLU A 79 1.97 17.13 7.23
C GLU A 79 1.54 16.88 8.68
N GLU A 80 0.36 17.37 9.05
CA GLU A 80 -0.17 17.22 10.39
C GLU A 80 -0.61 15.78 10.65
N VAL A 81 -1.23 15.12 9.66
CA VAL A 81 -1.59 13.70 9.75
C VAL A 81 -0.36 12.81 9.94
N LEU A 82 0.74 13.07 9.20
CA LEU A 82 2.00 12.36 9.36
C LEU A 82 2.57 12.50 10.79
N LYS A 83 2.57 13.73 11.33
CA LYS A 83 3.04 14.01 12.69
C LYS A 83 2.20 13.26 13.73
N ARG A 84 0.87 13.32 13.63
CA ARG A 84 -0.05 12.65 14.55
C ARG A 84 0.12 11.13 14.56
N ASN A 85 0.40 10.56 13.39
CA ASN A 85 0.65 9.13 13.23
C ASN A 85 2.11 8.72 13.51
N LYS A 86 2.98 9.65 13.96
CA LYS A 86 4.41 9.43 14.23
C LYS A 86 5.16 8.83 13.03
N ILE A 87 4.73 9.19 11.82
CA ILE A 87 5.37 8.76 10.58
C ILE A 87 6.45 9.79 10.24
N HIS A 88 7.70 9.38 10.43
CA HIS A 88 8.85 10.22 10.11
C HIS A 88 9.44 9.80 8.76
N HIS A 89 9.38 10.70 7.78
CA HIS A 89 10.08 10.51 6.52
C HIS A 89 11.51 11.02 6.66
N LYS A 90 12.50 10.17 6.38
CA LYS A 90 13.92 10.53 6.56
C LYS A 90 14.45 11.45 5.45
N GLN A 91 13.86 11.35 4.25
CA GLN A 91 14.22 12.18 3.10
C GLN A 91 13.22 13.31 2.90
N SER A 92 13.70 14.37 2.24
CA SER A 92 12.84 15.45 1.75
C SER A 92 11.80 14.87 0.79
N CYS A 93 10.53 15.09 1.09
CA CYS A 93 9.40 14.64 0.29
C CYS A 93 8.85 15.85 -0.47
N TYR A 94 8.74 15.75 -1.79
CA TYR A 94 8.13 16.80 -2.61
C TYR A 94 6.63 16.87 -2.36
N CYS A 95 5.97 15.72 -2.38
CA CYS A 95 4.54 15.62 -2.11
C CYS A 95 4.15 14.18 -1.78
N TRP A 96 2.93 14.01 -1.27
CA TRP A 96 2.29 12.71 -1.11
C TRP A 96 1.15 12.60 -2.11
N ILE A 97 1.12 11.50 -2.86
CA ILE A 97 0.06 11.24 -3.82
C ILE A 97 -0.84 10.08 -3.36
N PRO A 98 -2.16 10.21 -3.48
CA PRO A 98 -3.06 9.08 -3.32
C PRO A 98 -2.99 8.20 -4.57
N ILE A 99 -2.64 6.92 -4.40
CA ILE A 99 -2.64 5.94 -5.50
C ILE A 99 -3.89 5.07 -5.52
N TYR A 100 -4.65 5.05 -4.43
CA TYR A 100 -5.88 4.29 -4.31
C TYR A 100 -6.73 4.80 -3.15
N TYR A 101 -8.05 4.71 -3.28
CA TYR A 101 -9.01 5.00 -2.22
C TYR A 101 -9.85 3.74 -1.94
N THR A 102 -10.06 3.44 -0.66
CA THR A 102 -10.89 2.33 -0.24
C THR A 102 -11.62 2.66 1.05
N ASN A 103 -12.95 2.62 1.01
CA ASN A 103 -13.82 3.10 2.10
C ASN A 103 -13.45 4.54 2.49
N ASP A 104 -13.12 4.78 3.76
CA ASP A 104 -12.70 6.05 4.34
C ASP A 104 -11.17 6.23 4.37
N LEU A 105 -10.42 5.37 3.68
CA LEU A 105 -8.96 5.34 3.68
C LEU A 105 -8.36 5.68 2.32
N ALA A 106 -7.24 6.41 2.34
CA ALA A 106 -6.38 6.66 1.19
C ALA A 106 -5.06 5.91 1.35
N VAL A 107 -4.61 5.27 0.26
CA VAL A 107 -3.27 4.69 0.14
C VAL A 107 -2.36 5.75 -0.46
N MET A 108 -1.46 6.27 0.36
CA MET A 108 -0.60 7.40 0.01
C MET A 108 0.82 6.92 -0.26
N VAL A 109 1.45 7.49 -1.30
CA VAL A 109 2.84 7.25 -1.69
C VAL A 109 3.62 8.56 -1.59
N PRO A 110 4.77 8.58 -0.91
CA PRO A 110 5.65 9.73 -0.93
C PRO A 110 6.42 9.82 -2.26
N VAL A 111 6.55 11.03 -2.78
CA VAL A 111 7.34 11.35 -3.96
C VAL A 111 8.59 12.09 -3.51
N ILE A 112 9.75 11.54 -3.85
CA ILE A 112 11.05 12.07 -3.46
C ILE A 112 11.92 12.32 -4.70
N ALA A 113 13.04 13.02 -4.53
CA ALA A 113 14.04 13.14 -5.59
C ALA A 113 14.61 11.75 -5.92
N GLU A 114 14.82 11.44 -7.20
CA GLU A 114 15.39 10.17 -7.63
C GLU A 114 16.78 9.93 -7.02
N GLY A 115 17.60 10.99 -6.89
CA GLY A 115 18.91 10.93 -6.22
C GLY A 115 18.85 10.55 -4.74
N ASP A 116 17.71 10.75 -4.08
CA ASP A 116 17.49 10.43 -2.67
C ASP A 116 16.90 9.03 -2.45
N THR A 117 16.75 8.24 -3.52
CA THR A 117 16.12 6.91 -3.48
C THR A 117 16.79 6.01 -2.42
N PRO A 118 16.06 5.56 -1.38
CA PRO A 118 16.66 4.71 -0.36
C PRO A 118 17.05 3.35 -0.95
N GLN A 119 18.20 2.80 -0.54
CA GLN A 119 18.64 1.45 -0.95
C GLN A 119 17.58 0.37 -0.68
N LYS A 120 16.77 0.54 0.38
CA LYS A 120 15.65 -0.34 0.71
C LYS A 120 14.55 -0.32 -0.34
N ALA A 121 14.27 0.83 -0.97
CA ALA A 121 13.30 0.95 -2.05
C ALA A 121 13.82 0.31 -3.34
N MET A 122 15.13 0.46 -3.62
CA MET A 122 15.78 -0.20 -4.77
C MET A 122 15.84 -1.72 -4.64
N LYS A 123 15.97 -2.24 -3.40
CA LYS A 123 15.95 -3.67 -3.08
C LYS A 123 14.56 -4.20 -2.68
N GLY A 124 13.56 -3.32 -2.67
CA GLY A 124 12.21 -3.66 -2.21
C GLY A 124 11.53 -4.61 -3.18
N GLY A 125 10.76 -5.56 -2.65
CA GLY A 125 10.04 -6.54 -3.46
C GLY A 125 9.10 -5.88 -4.48
N ASP A 126 8.90 -6.56 -5.60
CA ASP A 126 8.05 -6.06 -6.69
C ASP A 126 6.56 -6.37 -6.46
N ALA A 127 6.27 -7.32 -5.57
CA ALA A 127 4.94 -7.67 -5.12
C ALA A 127 4.63 -7.01 -3.76
N ILE A 128 3.72 -6.04 -3.76
CA ILE A 128 3.31 -5.30 -2.58
C ILE A 128 1.90 -5.75 -2.19
N ILE A 129 1.68 -6.03 -0.90
CA ILE A 129 0.38 -6.45 -0.37
C ILE A 129 -0.05 -5.47 0.71
N ILE A 130 -1.17 -4.80 0.47
CA ILE A 130 -1.78 -3.82 1.36
C ILE A 130 -3.07 -4.42 1.92
N ASN A 131 -3.13 -4.53 3.24
CA ASN A 131 -4.34 -4.90 3.95
C ASN A 131 -4.77 -3.75 4.87
N PRO A 132 -5.69 -2.88 4.42
CA PRO A 132 -6.22 -1.79 5.23
C PRO A 132 -7.07 -2.29 6.41
N PHE A 133 -7.65 -3.48 6.31
CA PHE A 133 -8.61 -4.02 7.27
C PHE A 133 -7.98 -5.09 8.16
N ASN A 134 -7.60 -4.69 9.37
CA ASN A 134 -7.03 -5.60 10.37
C ASN A 134 -8.03 -6.00 11.47
N GLY A 135 -9.25 -5.46 11.46
CA GLY A 135 -10.29 -5.78 12.45
C GLY A 135 -11.02 -7.10 12.17
N GLU A 136 -11.41 -7.79 13.24
CA GLU A 136 -12.37 -8.91 13.17
C GLU A 136 -13.78 -8.35 12.91
N VAL A 137 -14.53 -8.99 12.01
CA VAL A 137 -15.93 -8.62 11.77
C VAL A 137 -16.79 -9.39 12.77
N ASN A 138 -17.14 -8.75 13.89
CA ASN A 138 -18.13 -9.29 14.81
C ASN A 138 -19.51 -9.19 14.16
N HIS A 139 -20.01 -10.30 13.62
CA HIS A 139 -21.41 -10.43 13.27
C HIS A 139 -22.24 -10.60 14.55
N THR A 140 -22.61 -9.50 15.20
CA THR A 140 -23.85 -9.46 15.98
C THR A 140 -24.91 -8.86 15.07
N PHE A 141 -25.73 -9.74 14.49
CA PHE A 141 -27.04 -9.38 13.96
C PHE A 141 -28.04 -9.28 15.11
#